data_AF-A0A1C6QES9-F1
#
_entry.id   AF-A0A1C6QES9-F1
#
_cell.length_a   1.000
_cell.length_b   1.000
_cell.length_c   1.000
_cell.angle_alpha   90.00
_cell.angle_beta   90.00
_cell.angle_gamma   90.00
#
_symmetry.space_group_name_H-M   'P 1'
#
loop_
_entity.id
_entity.type
_entity.pdbx_description
1 polymer ?
#
loop_
_entity_poly.entity_id
_entity_poly.type
_entity_poly.pdbx_seq_one_letter_code
_entity_poly.pdbx_strand_id
1 'polypeptide(L)' 'MVIAGVLPEIAADLRVSEPAAGRLVTVFTLAFGLGTPVMPAPSQARLA' A
#
# COMPACT_ATOMS: atom_id res chain seq x y z
N MET A 1 -11.03 -1.25 6.93
CA MET A 1 -11.52 -2.42 7.69
C MET A 1 -11.77 -3.67 6.83
N VAL A 2 -11.28 -3.73 5.57
CA VAL A 2 -11.34 -4.93 4.71
C VAL A 2 -10.04 -5.76 4.75
N ILE A 3 -8.90 -5.15 5.10
CA ILE A 3 -7.56 -5.77 5.05
C ILE A 3 -7.34 -6.85 6.13
N ALA A 4 -8.10 -6.83 7.24
CA ALA A 4 -7.87 -7.71 8.38
C ALA A 4 -8.04 -9.21 8.05
N GLY A 5 -8.86 -9.57 7.05
CA GLY A 5 -9.03 -10.96 6.63
C GLY A 5 -7.84 -11.54 5.85
N VAL A 6 -7.07 -10.69 5.16
CA VAL A 6 -5.94 -11.07 4.28
C VAL A 6 -4.58 -10.88 4.94
N LEU A 7 -4.51 -10.07 6.01
CA LEU A 7 -3.27 -9.82 6.75
C LEU A 7 -2.61 -11.11 7.31
N PRO A 8 -3.34 -12.13 7.81
CA PRO A 8 -2.75 -13.39 8.24
C PRO A 8 -2.08 -14.16 7.09
N GLU A 9 -2.70 -14.20 5.90
CA GLU A 9 -2.13 -14.85 4.71
C GLU A 9 -0.86 -14.13 4.26
N ILE A 10 -0.89 -12.80 4.17
CA ILE A 10 0.29 -11.99 3.82
C ILE A 10 1.42 -12.19 4.83
N ALA A 11 1.10 -12.26 6.13
CA ALA A 11 2.09 -12.50 7.18
C ALA A 11 2.73 -13.89 7.07
N ALA A 12 1.93 -14.93 6.76
CA ALA A 12 2.42 -16.28 6.53
C ALA A 12 3.33 -16.36 5.29
N ASP A 13 2.91 -15.75 4.17
CA ASP A 13 3.67 -15.72 2.93
C ASP A 13 5.02 -15.00 3.09
N LEU A 14 5.02 -13.86 3.78
CA LEU A 14 6.23 -13.07 4.06
C LEU A 14 7.06 -13.65 5.22
N ARG A 15 6.58 -14.70 5.91
CA ARG A 15 7.17 -15.29 7.12
C ARG A 15 7.45 -14.25 8.23
N VAL A 16 6.50 -13.33 8.44
CA VAL A 16 6.56 -12.32 9.49
C VAL A 16 5.35 -12.44 10.42
N SER A 17 5.38 -11.74 11.55
CA SER A 17 4.21 -11.66 12.41
C SER A 17 3.13 -10.74 11.82
N GLU A 18 1.86 -11.00 12.13
CA GLU A 18 0.73 -10.16 11.72
C GLU A 18 0.90 -8.67 12.07
N PRO A 19 1.38 -8.30 13.28
CA PRO A 19 1.68 -6.90 13.60
C PRO A 19 2.83 -6.31 12.78
N ALA A 20 3.75 -7.13 12.27
CA ALA A 20 4.79 -6.68 11.35
C ALA A 20 4.22 -6.42 9.95
N ALA A 21 3.34 -7.30 9.45
CA ALA A 21 2.63 -7.09 8.19
C ALA A 21 1.80 -5.79 8.21
N GLY A 22 1.09 -5.51 9.32
CA GLY A 22 0.36 -4.26 9.49
C GLY A 22 1.25 -3.01 9.39
N ARG A 23 2.45 -3.05 9.99
CA ARG A 23 3.43 -1.96 9.90
C ARG A 23 3.96 -1.74 8.49
N LEU A 24 4.18 -2.81 7.71
CA LEU A 24 4.58 -2.70 6.31
C LEU A 24 3.51 -1.96 5.47
N VAL A 25 2.23 -2.24 5.70
CA VAL A 25 1.12 -1.54 5.02
C VAL A 25 1.12 -0.04 5.36
N THR A 26 1.36 0.32 6.63
CA THR A 26 1.47 1.73 7.04
C THR A 26 2.64 2.42 6.35
N VAL A 27 3.84 1.81 6.36
CA VAL A 27 5.03 2.36 5.70
C VAL A 27 4.80 2.51 4.20
N PHE A 28 4.20 1.50 3.55
CA PHE A 28 3.83 1.56 2.14
C PHE A 28 2.89 2.73 1.85
N THR A 29 1.82 2.87 2.64
CA THR A 29 0.82 3.93 2.44
C THR A 29 1.43 5.31 2.63
N LEU A 30 2.33 5.48 3.62
CA LEU A 30 3.07 6.72 3.83
C LEU A 30 4.01 7.02 2.66
N ALA A 31 4.82 6.05 2.23
CA ALA A 31 5.74 6.22 1.11
C ALA A 31 4.99 6.55 -0.19
N PHE A 32 3.89 5.85 -0.46
CA PHE A 32 3.04 6.08 -1.62
C PHE A 32 2.39 7.47 -1.55
N GLY A 33 1.72 7.80 -0.44
CA GLY A 33 1.07 9.09 -0.22
C GLY A 33 2.03 10.26 -0.38
N LEU A 34 3.22 10.17 0.19
CA LEU A 34 4.28 11.19 0.05
C LEU A 34 4.92 11.21 -1.33
N GLY A 35 4.98 10.07 -2.04
CA GLY A 35 5.50 9.98 -3.40
C GLY A 35 4.52 10.49 -4.46
N THR A 36 3.21 10.50 -4.18
CA THR A 36 2.18 10.96 -5.13
C THR A 36 2.34 12.40 -5.63
N PRO A 37 2.64 13.44 -4.81
CA PRO A 37 2.89 14.78 -5.33
C PRO A 37 4.18 14.88 -6.18
N VAL A 38 5.11 13.94 -6.04
CA VAL A 38 6.39 13.93 -6.77
C VAL A 38 6.26 13.25 -8.14
N MET A 39 5.31 12.34 -8.29
CA MET A 39 4.96 11.77 -9.59
C MET A 39 4.10 12.79 -10.36
N PRO A 40 4.53 13.25 -11.55
CA PRO A 40 3.68 14.09 -12.38
C PRO A 40 2.37 13.32 -12.65
N ALA A 41 1.24 13.93 -12.34
CA ALA A 41 -0.07 13.34 -12.59
C ALA A 41 -0.12 12.88 -14.06
N PRO A 42 -0.60 11.67 -14.37
CA PRO A 42 -0.80 11.27 -15.75
C PRO A 42 -1.69 12.34 -16.38
N SER A 43 -1.14 13.09 -17.33
CA SER A 43 -1.88 14.12 -18.04
C SER A 43 -3.08 13.41 -18.64
N GLN A 44 -4.28 13.65 -18.09
CA GLN A 44 -5.52 13.17 -18.68
C GLN A 44 -5.66 13.91 -20.00
N ALA A 45 -5.01 13.38 -21.04
CA ALA A 45 -5.25 13.74 -22.41
C ALA A 45 -6.71 13.36 -22.66
N ARG A 46 -7.57 14.35 -22.43
CA ARG A 46 -9.01 14.30 -22.65
C ARG A 46 -9.22 13.84 -24.08
N LEU A 47 -9.61 12.58 -24.26
CA LEU A 47 -10.05 12.09 -25.56
C LEU A 47 -11.23 12.97 -25.98
N ALA A 48 -11.00 13.71 -27.06
CA ALA A 48 -11.94 14.59 -27.74
C ALA A 48 -13.03 13.78 -28.43
#